data_AF-A0A2S9YU09-F1
#
_entry.id   AF-A0A2S9YU09-F1
#
_cell.length_a   1.000
_cell.length_b   1.000
_cell.length_c   1.000
_cell.angle_alpha   90.00
_cell.angle_beta   90.00
_cell.angle_gamma   90.00
#
_symmetry.space_group_name_H-M   'P 1'
#
loop_
_entity.id
_entity.type
_entity.pdbx_description
1 polymer ?
#
loop_
_entity_poly.entity_id
_entity_poly.type
_entity_poly.pdbx_seq_one_letter_code
_entity_poly.pdbx_strand_id
1 'polypeptide(L)'
;MRGKLLLAMSLLVACGPPRADSDCDGMCQPAGPEFPGVGECKEGVCSPSFAECSAQSDISTCAEACKAQGTTCAANGCGGYTYLLYYDIGLCEDHGLAGLPFERECDGPIDWQVNEAVKCCCEQE
;
A
#
# COMPACT_ATOMS: atom_id res chain seq x y z
N MET A 1 -19.77 -34.99 -60.56
CA MET A 1 -19.00 -35.43 -59.37
C MET A 1 -18.57 -34.16 -58.64
N ARG A 2 -19.33 -33.71 -57.63
CA ARG A 2 -19.14 -33.98 -56.18
C ARG A 2 -17.80 -33.46 -55.63
N GLY A 3 -17.91 -32.48 -54.73
CA GLY A 3 -16.87 -32.06 -53.77
C GLY A 3 -16.26 -30.71 -54.14
N LYS A 4 -16.10 -29.74 -53.24
CA LYS A 4 -16.27 -29.70 -51.77
C LYS A 4 -16.47 -28.23 -51.40
N LEU A 5 -17.50 -27.97 -50.62
CA LEU A 5 -17.69 -26.74 -49.85
C LEU A 5 -16.50 -26.63 -48.88
N LEU A 6 -15.72 -25.55 -48.94
CA LEU A 6 -14.79 -25.19 -47.87
C LEU A 6 -15.27 -23.87 -47.26
N LEU A 7 -16.15 -24.02 -46.27
CA LEU A 7 -16.45 -22.99 -45.29
C LEU A 7 -15.20 -22.79 -44.44
N ALA A 8 -14.49 -21.67 -44.64
CA ALA A 8 -13.45 -21.21 -43.73
C ALA A 8 -14.12 -20.40 -42.60
N MET A 9 -14.65 -21.12 -41.61
CA MET A 9 -14.84 -20.59 -40.26
C MET A 9 -13.56 -20.83 -39.46
N SER A 10 -13.32 -19.99 -38.44
CA SER A 10 -12.26 -20.06 -37.40
C SER A 10 -11.04 -19.18 -37.72
N LEU A 11 -10.58 -18.23 -36.89
CA LEU A 11 -10.95 -17.78 -35.56
C LEU A 11 -10.74 -16.26 -35.50
N LEU A 12 -11.78 -15.51 -35.14
CA LEU A 12 -11.57 -14.24 -34.46
C LEU A 12 -11.01 -14.61 -33.09
N VAL A 13 -9.69 -14.59 -32.93
CA VAL A 13 -9.09 -14.41 -31.61
C VAL A 13 -9.52 -13.00 -31.20
N ALA A 14 -10.67 -12.91 -30.54
CA ALA A 14 -10.99 -11.77 -29.72
C ALA A 14 -9.90 -11.75 -28.66
N CYS A 15 -8.85 -10.95 -28.89
CA CYS A 15 -8.13 -10.35 -27.78
C CYS A 15 -9.19 -9.58 -27.00
N GLY A 16 -9.81 -10.23 -26.02
CA GLY A 16 -10.52 -9.52 -24.98
C GLY A 16 -9.54 -8.49 -24.43
N PRO A 17 -9.99 -7.28 -24.08
CA PRO A 17 -9.12 -6.38 -23.35
C PRO A 17 -8.53 -7.16 -22.16
N PRO A 18 -7.26 -6.92 -21.80
CA PRO A 18 -6.74 -7.43 -20.53
C PRO A 18 -7.81 -7.18 -19.47
N ARG A 19 -8.04 -8.15 -18.58
CA ARG A 19 -8.86 -7.87 -17.40
C ARG A 19 -8.32 -6.57 -16.82
N ALA A 20 -9.21 -5.66 -16.46
CA ALA A 20 -8.86 -4.46 -15.71
C ALA A 20 -8.41 -4.89 -14.30
N ASP A 21 -7.31 -5.62 -14.22
CA ASP A 21 -6.51 -5.78 -13.03
C ASP A 21 -5.65 -4.52 -12.99
N SER A 22 -5.88 -3.69 -11.97
CA SER A 22 -4.80 -3.05 -11.21
C SER A 22 -3.68 -2.40 -12.06
N ASP A 23 -3.86 -1.14 -12.46
CA ASP A 23 -2.88 -0.28 -13.16
C ASP A 23 -1.52 -0.05 -12.41
N CYS A 24 -1.14 -0.92 -11.47
CA CYS A 24 0.05 -0.79 -10.65
C CYS A 24 1.10 -1.88 -10.92
N ASP A 25 0.90 -2.81 -11.86
CA ASP A 25 1.88 -3.81 -12.31
C ASP A 25 2.60 -4.58 -11.18
N GLY A 26 1.92 -4.81 -10.05
CA GLY A 26 2.50 -5.49 -8.87
C GLY A 26 3.49 -4.64 -8.05
N MET A 27 3.56 -3.34 -8.31
CA MET A 27 4.39 -2.38 -7.56
C MET A 27 3.85 -2.09 -6.16
N CYS A 28 2.55 -2.31 -5.95
CA CYS A 28 1.96 -2.09 -4.64
C CYS A 28 2.34 -3.20 -3.66
N GLN A 29 2.51 -2.83 -2.40
CA GLN A 29 2.77 -3.76 -1.30
C GLN A 29 1.58 -3.71 -0.33
N PRO A 30 0.56 -4.58 -0.52
CA PRO A 30 -0.57 -4.65 0.40
C PRO A 30 -0.09 -4.96 1.81
N ALA A 31 -0.66 -4.28 2.81
CA ALA A 31 -0.31 -4.45 4.22
C ALA A 31 -0.83 -5.78 4.84
N GLY A 32 -1.40 -6.67 4.02
CA GLY A 32 -1.88 -7.98 4.43
C GLY A 32 -3.33 -7.98 4.94
N PRO A 33 -3.84 -9.15 5.37
CA PRO A 33 -5.24 -9.33 5.72
C PRO A 33 -5.70 -8.56 6.96
N GLU A 34 -4.76 -8.11 7.80
CA GLU A 34 -5.05 -7.29 8.98
C GLU A 34 -5.46 -5.86 8.60
N PHE A 35 -5.06 -5.38 7.42
CA PHE A 35 -5.32 -4.04 6.92
C PHE A 35 -5.86 -4.08 5.47
N PRO A 36 -7.08 -4.60 5.25
CA PRO A 36 -7.64 -4.76 3.92
C PRO A 36 -7.77 -3.39 3.20
N GLY A 37 -7.38 -3.35 1.92
CA GLY A 37 -7.40 -2.12 1.12
C GLY A 37 -6.19 -1.21 1.30
N VAL A 38 -5.32 -1.45 2.29
CA VAL A 38 -4.14 -0.61 2.56
C VAL A 38 -2.98 -1.05 1.67
N GLY A 39 -2.44 -0.11 0.89
CA GLY A 39 -1.39 -0.38 -0.09
C GLY A 39 -1.84 -1.32 -1.20
N GLU A 40 -3.14 -1.50 -1.41
CA GLU A 40 -3.67 -2.21 -2.57
C GLU A 40 -3.69 -1.30 -3.80
N CYS A 41 -3.62 -1.89 -4.99
CA CYS A 41 -3.72 -1.11 -6.22
C CYS A 41 -5.16 -0.67 -6.48
N LYS A 42 -5.37 0.64 -6.55
CA LYS A 42 -6.64 1.21 -6.96
C LYS A 42 -6.39 2.31 -7.98
N GLU A 43 -6.95 2.15 -9.18
CA GLU A 43 -6.85 3.13 -10.27
C GLU A 43 -5.40 3.56 -10.58
N GLY A 44 -4.44 2.64 -10.44
CA GLY A 44 -3.03 2.88 -10.75
C GLY A 44 -2.21 3.47 -9.61
N VAL A 45 -2.81 3.61 -8.44
CA VAL A 45 -2.16 4.19 -7.26
C VAL A 45 -2.15 3.18 -6.11
N CYS A 46 -1.01 3.08 -5.43
CA CYS A 46 -0.81 2.27 -4.23
C CYS A 46 -1.01 3.13 -2.98
N SER A 47 -2.23 3.63 -2.77
CA SER A 47 -2.53 4.64 -1.74
C SER A 47 -3.92 4.46 -1.14
N PRO A 48 -4.13 4.70 0.16
CA PRO A 48 -3.10 4.99 1.18
C PRO A 48 -2.31 3.72 1.55
N SER A 49 -1.06 3.88 1.99
CA SER A 49 -0.19 2.78 2.40
C SER A 49 0.61 3.14 3.65
N PHE A 50 1.02 2.12 4.41
CA PHE A 50 2.07 2.30 5.40
C PHE A 50 3.40 2.51 4.68
N ALA A 51 4.02 3.65 4.93
CA ALA A 51 5.26 4.06 4.28
C ALA A 51 6.49 3.32 4.85
N GLU A 52 7.67 3.70 4.37
CA GLU A 52 8.93 3.15 4.86
C GLU A 52 9.11 3.41 6.36
N CYS A 53 9.88 2.53 7.00
CA CYS A 53 10.20 2.64 8.40
C CYS A 53 10.97 3.92 8.72
N SER A 54 10.60 4.57 9.82
CA SER A 54 11.33 5.71 10.38
C SER A 54 11.71 5.43 11.82
N ALA A 55 12.90 5.84 12.24
CA ALA A 55 13.34 5.71 13.63
C ALA A 55 12.87 6.88 14.49
N GLN A 56 12.74 6.63 15.80
CA GLN A 56 12.40 7.65 16.79
C GLN A 56 13.34 8.87 16.77
N SER A 57 14.59 8.69 16.38
CA SER A 57 15.58 9.76 16.28
C SER A 57 15.34 10.72 15.10
N ASP A 58 14.56 10.30 14.11
CA ASP A 58 14.53 10.94 12.79
C ASP A 58 13.31 11.84 12.60
N ILE A 59 12.21 11.53 13.30
CA ILE A 59 10.92 12.20 13.14
C ILE A 59 10.19 12.33 14.48
N SER A 60 9.27 13.29 14.55
CA SER A 60 8.39 13.47 15.71
C SER A 60 6.91 13.29 15.39
N THR A 61 6.54 13.42 14.11
CA THR A 61 5.17 13.32 13.60
C THR A 61 5.11 12.51 12.31
N CYS A 62 3.93 11.98 11.97
CA CYS A 62 3.74 11.28 10.70
C CYS A 62 3.67 12.23 9.49
N ALA A 63 3.26 13.48 9.68
CA ALA A 63 3.37 14.50 8.65
C ALA A 63 4.83 14.69 8.19
N GLU A 64 5.79 14.72 9.12
CA GLU A 64 7.23 14.80 8.80
C GLU A 64 7.70 13.56 8.03
N ALA A 65 7.30 12.37 8.49
CA ALA A 65 7.68 11.09 7.89
C ALA A 65 7.22 10.95 6.44
N CYS A 66 5.94 11.24 6.18
CA CYS A 66 5.37 11.16 4.83
C CYS A 66 5.97 12.21 3.91
N LYS A 67 6.15 13.45 4.41
CA LYS A 67 6.76 14.53 3.65
C LYS A 67 8.19 14.23 3.24
N ALA A 68 8.98 13.57 4.11
CA ALA A 68 10.34 13.13 3.77
C ALA A 68 10.36 12.14 2.59
N GLN A 69 9.26 11.43 2.37
CA GLN A 69 9.06 10.48 1.28
C GLN A 69 8.31 11.09 0.08
N GLY A 70 8.04 12.41 0.10
CA GLY A 70 7.30 13.08 -0.97
C GLY A 70 5.82 12.69 -1.02
N THR A 71 5.24 12.32 0.11
CA THR A 71 3.83 11.94 0.26
C THR A 71 3.16 12.78 1.35
N THR A 72 1.83 12.69 1.44
CA THR A 72 1.05 13.37 2.47
C THR A 72 0.57 12.37 3.50
N CYS A 73 0.54 12.75 4.78
CA CYS A 73 0.04 11.85 5.81
C CYS A 73 -1.48 11.73 5.73
N ALA A 74 -1.98 10.48 5.81
CA ALA A 74 -3.39 10.15 5.80
C ALA A 74 -3.84 9.75 7.20
N ALA A 75 -4.33 10.71 7.99
CA ALA A 75 -4.83 10.44 9.34
C ALA A 75 -5.95 9.41 9.30
N ASN A 76 -5.79 8.31 10.04
CA ASN A 76 -6.73 7.18 10.09
C ASN A 76 -7.02 6.55 8.71
N GLY A 77 -6.15 6.78 7.71
CA GLY A 77 -6.35 6.32 6.34
C GLY A 77 -6.05 4.85 6.12
N CYS A 78 -5.22 4.23 6.97
CA CYS A 78 -4.74 2.87 6.78
C CYS A 78 -5.51 1.91 7.67
N GLY A 79 -6.74 1.56 7.25
CA GLY A 79 -7.61 0.68 8.01
C GLY A 79 -8.14 1.30 9.30
N GLY A 80 -8.22 2.63 9.35
CA GLY A 80 -8.59 3.39 10.55
C GLY A 80 -7.39 3.91 11.35
N TYR A 81 -6.15 3.54 11.00
CA TYR A 81 -4.96 3.92 11.75
C TYR A 81 -4.08 4.93 11.00
N THR A 82 -3.32 5.69 11.78
CA THR A 82 -2.36 6.69 11.28
C THR A 82 -0.94 6.16 11.32
N TYR A 83 -0.60 5.28 12.26
CA TYR A 83 0.73 4.66 12.29
C TYR A 83 0.74 3.32 13.03
N LEU A 84 1.80 2.56 12.77
CA LEU A 84 2.14 1.32 13.45
C LEU A 84 3.49 1.50 14.16
N LEU A 85 3.57 1.15 15.46
CA LEU A 85 4.83 1.14 16.21
C LEU A 85 5.45 -0.26 16.27
N TYR A 86 6.77 -0.27 16.24
CA TYR A 86 7.59 -1.46 16.31
C TYR A 86 8.67 -1.26 17.36
N TYR A 87 8.97 -2.33 18.10
CA TYR A 87 9.97 -2.28 19.16
C TYR A 87 11.33 -1.79 18.64
N ASP A 88 11.74 -2.27 17.45
CA ASP A 88 12.96 -1.85 16.77
C ASP A 88 12.79 -1.79 15.24
N ILE A 89 13.79 -1.24 14.55
CA ILE A 89 13.78 -1.06 13.09
C ILE A 89 13.75 -2.37 12.31
N GLY A 90 14.38 -3.44 12.81
CA GLY A 90 14.40 -4.74 12.14
C GLY A 90 13.03 -5.40 12.12
N LEU A 91 12.25 -5.24 13.19
CA LEU A 91 10.85 -5.67 13.22
C LEU A 91 9.95 -4.81 12.32
N CYS A 92 10.26 -3.52 12.19
CA CYS A 92 9.53 -2.63 11.29
C CYS A 92 9.72 -3.03 9.81
N GLU A 93 10.94 -3.38 9.42
CA GLU A 93 11.30 -3.79 8.07
C GLU A 93 10.78 -5.18 7.69
N ASP A 94 10.36 -6.01 8.66
CA ASP A 94 9.74 -7.30 8.39
C ASP A 94 8.28 -7.12 7.91
N HIS A 95 8.06 -7.31 6.60
CA HIS A 95 6.74 -7.21 5.98
C HIS A 95 5.74 -8.27 6.45
N GLY A 96 6.19 -9.32 7.16
CA GLY A 96 5.34 -10.36 7.72
C GLY A 96 4.78 -10.05 9.11
N LEU A 97 5.21 -8.94 9.74
CA LEU A 97 4.82 -8.56 11.09
C LEU A 97 4.00 -7.27 11.09
N ALA A 98 2.81 -7.34 11.69
CA ALA A 98 2.03 -6.15 12.00
C ALA A 98 2.54 -5.50 13.29
N GLY A 99 2.86 -4.20 13.22
CA GLY A 99 3.15 -3.38 14.39
C GLY A 99 1.92 -3.04 15.21
N LEU A 100 2.11 -2.36 16.34
CA LEU A 100 1.03 -1.89 17.20
C LEU A 100 0.32 -0.68 16.55
N PRO A 101 -0.99 -0.75 16.25
CA PRO A 101 -1.69 0.30 15.52
C PRO A 101 -2.21 1.44 16.42
N PHE A 102 -2.17 2.67 15.89
CA PHE A 102 -2.64 3.87 16.61
C PHE A 102 -3.41 4.84 15.71
N GLU A 103 -4.45 5.44 16.28
CA GLU A 103 -5.31 6.45 15.66
C GLU A 103 -4.94 7.83 16.20
N ARG A 104 -4.40 8.70 15.33
CA ARG A 104 -3.89 10.03 15.71
C ARG A 104 -4.01 11.02 14.54
N GLU A 105 -3.98 12.31 14.86
CA GLU A 105 -3.78 13.36 13.85
C GLU A 105 -2.35 13.30 13.28
N CYS A 106 -2.18 13.66 12.02
CA CYS A 106 -0.88 13.59 11.32
C CYS A 106 0.22 14.47 11.91
N ASP A 107 -0.14 15.68 12.34
CA ASP A 107 0.75 16.62 13.04
C ASP A 107 0.84 16.35 14.55
N GLY A 108 0.10 15.34 15.04
CA GLY A 108 0.17 14.91 16.42
C GLY A 108 1.51 14.24 16.73
N PRO A 109 2.06 14.42 17.95
CA PRO A 109 3.28 13.73 18.34
C PRO A 109 3.06 12.21 18.33
N ILE A 110 4.04 11.48 17.80
CA ILE A 110 4.06 10.02 17.89
C ILE A 110 4.32 9.63 19.36
N ASP A 111 3.41 8.85 19.93
CA ASP A 111 3.56 8.31 21.29
C ASP A 111 4.40 7.04 21.25
N TRP A 112 5.72 7.22 21.19
CA TRP A 112 6.69 6.14 21.01
C TRP A 112 6.67 5.09 22.12
N GLN A 113 6.30 5.46 23.36
CA GLN A 113 6.39 4.61 24.54
C GLN A 113 7.80 3.97 24.68
N VAL A 114 7.92 2.66 24.46
CA VAL A 114 9.18 1.88 24.53
C VAL A 114 9.64 1.40 23.14
N ASN A 115 9.04 1.92 22.07
CA ASN A 115 9.29 1.53 20.69
C ASN A 115 10.26 2.48 20.01
N GLU A 116 11.05 1.98 19.07
CA GLU A 116 12.11 2.74 18.41
C GLU A 116 11.83 2.99 16.92
N ALA A 117 10.82 2.32 16.33
CA ALA A 117 10.50 2.45 14.91
C ALA A 117 8.99 2.58 14.64
N VAL A 118 8.65 3.23 13.52
CA VAL A 118 7.27 3.49 13.12
C VAL A 118 7.09 3.36 11.61
N LYS A 119 5.92 2.89 11.17
CA LYS A 119 5.40 3.11 9.81
C LYS A 119 4.21 4.06 9.88
N CYS A 120 4.27 5.15 9.16
CA CYS A 120 3.18 6.12 9.07
C CYS A 120 2.28 5.83 7.87
N CYS A 121 0.99 6.06 8.02
CA CYS A 121 0.02 6.00 6.94
C CYS A 121 0.18 7.24 6.06
N CYS A 122 0.57 7.02 4.82
CA CYS A 122 0.79 8.07 3.85
C CYS A 122 -0.03 7.82 2.58
N GLU A 123 -0.40 8.89 1.90
CA GLU A 123 -1.07 8.87 0.62
C GLU A 123 -0.31 9.71 -0.42
N GLN A 124 -0.39 9.27 -1.67
CA GLN A 124 0.14 10.02 -2.81
C GLN A 124 -0.76 11.22 -3.09
N GLU A 125 -0.16 12.37 -3.42
CA GLU A 125 -0.87 13.60 -3.81
C GLU A 125 -1.47 13.52 -5.23
#